data_AF-K1R8P7-F1
#
_entry.id   AF-K1R8P7-F1
#
_cell.length_a   1.000
_cell.length_b   1.000
_cell.length_c   1.000
_cell.angle_alpha   90.00
_cell.angle_beta   90.00
_cell.angle_gamma   90.00
#
_symmetry.space_group_name_H-M   'P 1'
#
loop_
_entity.id
_entity.type
_entity.pdbx_description
1 polymer ?
#
loop_
_entity_poly.entity_id
_entity_poly.type
_entity_poly.pdbx_seq_one_letter_code
_entity_poly.pdbx_strand_id
1 'polypeptide(L)'
;MGRVVKIGALLLLGLVWTGCIFADDASQTRNLDSLLLALRDRDQAVRREVLRLSQQSPSPVDSLLSAYARMQEVDAGNQRMVAGLLEEGWPEEISDEAGEALWLVIDHADLEMQRRFMPLVEEQMKAGR
;
A
#
# COMPACT_ATOMS: atom_id res chain seq x y z
N MET A 1 62.87 -23.12 -39.88
CA MET A 1 63.06 -23.12 -38.41
C MET A 1 62.43 -21.83 -37.87
N GLY A 2 61.63 -21.79 -36.80
CA GLY A 2 61.06 -22.86 -35.98
C GLY A 2 61.21 -22.58 -34.47
N ARG A 3 60.22 -21.95 -33.81
CA ARG A 3 59.86 -22.20 -32.40
C ARG A 3 58.59 -21.48 -31.91
N VAL A 4 57.99 -22.10 -30.90
CA VAL A 4 56.80 -21.73 -30.10
C VAL A 4 57.14 -22.15 -28.64
N VAL A 5 56.48 -21.72 -27.55
CA VAL A 5 55.15 -21.08 -27.36
C VAL A 5 55.33 -19.72 -26.61
N LYS A 6 54.35 -18.99 -26.01
CA LYS A 6 53.36 -19.38 -24.98
C LYS A 6 52.14 -18.44 -24.93
N ILE A 7 51.02 -19.05 -24.51
CA ILE A 7 49.70 -18.46 -24.22
C ILE A 7 49.73 -17.74 -22.85
N GLY A 8 48.95 -16.68 -22.66
CA GLY A 8 48.69 -16.10 -21.34
C GLY A 8 47.62 -15.00 -21.30
N ALA A 9 46.66 -15.14 -20.37
CA ALA A 9 45.60 -14.18 -19.97
C ALA A 9 44.64 -13.70 -21.09
N LEU A 10 43.48 -14.35 -21.26
CA LEU A 10 42.21 -14.17 -20.52
C LEU A 10 41.42 -12.89 -20.86
N LEU A 11 40.18 -13.16 -21.28
CA LEU A 11 39.03 -12.27 -21.29
C LEU A 11 38.78 -11.63 -19.92
N LEU A 12 38.17 -10.44 -19.92
CA LEU A 12 36.94 -10.06 -19.21
C LEU A 12 36.95 -8.57 -18.85
N LEU A 13 36.30 -7.74 -19.67
CA LEU A 13 35.82 -6.41 -19.29
C LEU A 13 34.75 -5.96 -20.31
N GLY A 14 33.54 -6.50 -20.15
CA GLY A 14 32.38 -6.20 -20.97
C GLY A 14 31.11 -6.75 -20.34
N LEU A 15 30.14 -5.86 -20.09
CA LEU A 15 28.82 -6.12 -19.50
C LEU A 15 28.79 -6.69 -18.07
N VAL A 16 29.04 -5.81 -17.09
CA VAL A 16 28.22 -5.78 -15.87
C VAL A 16 27.21 -4.64 -16.04
N TRP A 17 26.10 -4.90 -16.72
CA TRP A 17 24.99 -3.93 -16.82
C TRP A 17 23.64 -4.63 -16.98
N THR A 18 23.23 -5.36 -15.94
CA THR A 18 21.88 -5.97 -15.86
C THR A 18 21.42 -6.22 -14.41
N GLY A 19 22.15 -5.73 -13.40
CA GLY A 19 21.91 -6.06 -11.98
C GLY A 19 21.23 -4.98 -11.14
N CYS A 20 20.94 -3.79 -11.69
CA CYS A 20 20.54 -2.62 -10.90
C CYS A 20 19.07 -2.22 -11.04
N ILE A 21 18.27 -2.90 -11.87
CA ILE A 21 16.87 -2.54 -12.10
C ILE A 21 15.97 -3.18 -11.01
N PHE A 22 16.02 -4.51 -10.85
CA PHE A 22 15.19 -5.26 -9.90
C PHE A 22 15.41 -4.95 -8.40
N ALA A 23 16.46 -4.21 -8.03
CA ALA A 23 16.76 -3.89 -6.64
C ALA A 23 16.01 -2.64 -6.13
N ASP A 24 15.61 -1.75 -7.04
CA ASP A 24 14.91 -0.51 -6.72
C ASP A 24 13.42 -0.80 -6.45
N ASP A 25 12.75 -1.44 -7.41
CA ASP A 25 11.34 -1.86 -7.35
C ASP A 25 11.03 -2.63 -6.06
N ALA A 26 11.77 -3.70 -5.77
CA ALA A 26 11.58 -4.51 -4.56
C ALA A 26 11.80 -3.75 -3.23
N SER A 27 12.46 -2.58 -3.27
CA SER A 27 12.58 -1.68 -2.13
C SER A 27 11.39 -0.71 -2.04
N GLN A 28 10.93 -0.17 -3.17
CA GLN A 28 9.78 0.71 -3.27
C GLN A 28 8.48 0.00 -2.92
N THR A 29 8.25 -1.20 -3.46
CA THR A 29 7.12 -2.07 -3.12
C THR A 29 7.06 -2.35 -1.62
N ARG A 30 8.19 -2.72 -0.99
CA ARG A 30 8.25 -2.96 0.47
C ARG A 30 7.92 -1.70 1.29
N ASN A 31 8.31 -0.53 0.81
CA ASN A 31 7.99 0.75 1.44
C ASN A 31 6.49 1.09 1.31
N LEU A 32 5.88 0.83 0.15
CA LEU A 32 4.45 1.01 -0.09
C LEU A 32 3.61 0.05 0.77
N ASP A 33 3.98 -1.23 0.81
CA ASP A 33 3.32 -2.25 1.63
C ASP A 33 3.30 -1.84 3.11
N SER A 34 4.47 -1.45 3.63
CA SER A 34 4.62 -0.96 5.01
C SER A 34 3.78 0.30 5.28
N LEU A 35 3.64 1.19 4.30
CA LEU A 35 2.83 2.40 4.38
C LEU A 35 1.32 2.09 4.42
N LEU A 36 0.86 1.14 3.60
CA LEU A 36 -0.53 0.71 3.51
C LEU A 36 -0.96 -0.07 4.77
N LEU A 37 -0.10 -0.96 5.28
CA LEU A 37 -0.31 -1.63 6.56
C LEU A 37 -0.40 -0.62 7.72
N ALA A 38 0.53 0.35 7.77
CA ALA A 38 0.49 1.41 8.77
C ALA A 38 -0.72 2.35 8.61
N LEU A 39 -1.27 2.51 7.40
CA LEU A 39 -2.57 3.17 7.19
C LEU A 39 -3.70 2.34 7.80
N ARG A 40 -3.80 1.04 7.47
CA ARG A 40 -4.84 0.12 7.98
C ARG A 40 -4.86 0.08 9.50
N ASP A 41 -3.69 0.03 10.14
CA ASP A 41 -3.59 -0.02 11.59
C ASP A 41 -4.15 1.23 12.27
N ARG A 42 -3.89 2.43 11.70
CA ARG A 42 -4.42 3.71 12.19
C ARG A 42 -5.93 3.82 11.95
N ASP A 43 -6.37 3.46 10.74
CA ASP A 43 -7.77 3.43 10.31
C ASP A 43 -8.64 2.56 11.24
N GLN A 44 -8.16 1.36 11.52
CA GLN A 44 -8.87 0.38 12.33
C GLN A 44 -8.71 0.65 13.84
N ALA A 45 -7.62 1.30 14.28
CA ALA A 45 -7.46 1.69 15.69
C ALA A 45 -8.51 2.70 16.14
N VAL A 46 -8.81 3.72 15.32
CA VAL A 46 -9.82 4.73 15.67
C VAL A 46 -11.24 4.16 15.60
N ARG A 47 -11.53 3.29 14.63
CA ARG A 47 -12.80 2.51 14.56
C ARG A 47 -13.02 1.64 15.80
N ARG A 48 -11.98 0.91 16.24
CA ARG A 48 -12.04 0.11 17.49
C ARG A 48 -12.31 0.98 18.72
N GLU A 49 -11.75 2.18 18.79
CA GLU A 49 -11.99 3.11 19.90
C GLU A 49 -13.44 3.64 19.91
N VAL A 50 -13.99 4.02 18.74
CA VAL A 50 -15.40 4.39 18.60
C VAL A 50 -16.32 3.24 19.03
N LEU A 51 -16.06 2.02 18.59
CA LEU A 51 -16.84 0.82 18.98
C LEU A 51 -16.76 0.54 20.49
N ARG A 52 -15.58 0.65 21.09
CA ARG A 52 -15.37 0.46 22.53
C ARG A 52 -16.08 1.52 23.37
N LEU A 53 -16.22 2.74 22.87
CA LEU A 53 -16.93 3.82 23.55
C LEU A 53 -18.46 3.71 23.39
N SER A 54 -18.95 3.30 22.21
CA SER A 54 -20.39 3.16 21.95
C SER A 54 -21.04 2.00 22.73
N GLN A 55 -20.27 0.99 23.12
CA GLN A 55 -20.71 -0.17 23.89
C GLN A 55 -20.82 0.08 25.42
N GLN A 56 -20.39 1.24 25.93
CA GLN A 56 -20.40 1.53 27.37
C GLN A 56 -21.77 1.97 27.89
N SER A 57 -22.07 1.61 29.14
CA SER A 57 -23.30 2.01 29.84
C SER A 57 -22.98 2.55 31.25
N PRO A 58 -23.27 3.83 31.55
CA PRO A 58 -23.76 4.86 30.62
C PRO A 58 -22.72 5.17 29.52
N SER A 59 -23.19 5.64 28.37
CA SER A 59 -22.28 5.99 27.26
C SER A 59 -21.52 7.29 27.56
N PRO A 60 -20.19 7.33 27.41
CA PRO A 60 -19.37 8.53 27.58
C PRO A 60 -19.48 9.44 26.34
N VAL A 61 -20.59 10.16 26.22
CA VAL A 61 -20.97 10.92 25.01
C VAL A 61 -19.85 11.83 24.50
N ASP A 62 -19.21 12.62 25.37
CA ASP A 62 -18.14 13.56 24.98
C ASP A 62 -16.92 12.82 24.39
N SER A 63 -16.51 11.72 25.02
CA SER A 63 -15.42 10.87 24.54
C SER A 63 -15.76 10.20 23.22
N LEU A 64 -17.02 9.76 23.04
CA LEU A 64 -17.51 9.15 21.81
C LEU A 64 -17.51 10.17 20.65
N LEU A 65 -18.00 11.38 20.88
CA LEU A 65 -17.95 12.48 19.91
C LEU A 65 -16.50 12.84 19.54
N SER A 66 -15.60 12.90 20.52
CA SER A 66 -14.16 13.12 20.29
C SER A 66 -13.50 11.98 19.48
N ALA A 67 -13.93 10.73 19.68
CA ALA A 67 -13.46 9.60 18.88
C ALA A 67 -13.98 9.65 17.44
N TYR A 68 -15.25 10.02 17.22
CA TYR A 68 -15.81 10.22 15.88
C TYR A 68 -15.11 11.36 15.11
N ALA A 69 -14.81 12.48 15.75
CA ALA A 69 -14.07 13.58 15.11
C ALA A 69 -12.68 13.12 14.64
N ARG A 70 -11.93 12.41 15.51
CA ARG A 70 -10.63 11.81 15.13
C ARG A 70 -10.76 10.76 14.03
N MET A 71 -11.86 10.02 13.97
CA MET A 71 -12.11 9.06 12.88
C MET A 71 -12.24 9.79 11.54
N GLN A 72 -13.02 10.86 11.48
CA GLN A 72 -13.18 11.68 10.28
C GLN A 72 -11.86 12.33 9.82
N GLU A 73 -11.01 12.77 10.76
CA GLU A 73 -9.66 13.29 10.45
C GLU A 73 -8.75 12.20 9.83
N VAL A 74 -8.78 10.98 10.37
CA VAL A 74 -8.04 9.83 9.84
C VAL A 74 -8.57 9.43 8.47
N ASP A 75 -9.89 9.30 8.31
CA ASP A 75 -10.55 8.95 7.05
C ASP A 75 -10.19 9.97 5.95
N ALA A 76 -10.30 11.28 6.23
CA ALA A 76 -9.94 12.33 5.27
C ALA A 76 -8.43 12.39 4.98
N GLY A 77 -7.56 11.90 5.87
CA GLY A 77 -6.14 11.68 5.60
C GLY A 77 -5.90 10.50 4.66
N ASN A 78 -6.54 9.37 4.96
CA ASN A 78 -6.43 8.11 4.24
C ASN A 78 -6.99 8.24 2.81
N GLN A 79 -8.19 8.81 2.65
CA GLN A 79 -8.83 9.03 1.36
C GLN A 79 -7.97 9.87 0.42
N ARG A 80 -7.34 10.95 0.90
CA ARG A 80 -6.43 11.78 0.08
C ARG A 80 -5.19 11.03 -0.39
N MET A 81 -4.62 10.18 0.47
CA MET A 81 -3.45 9.37 0.12
C MET A 81 -3.81 8.28 -0.88
N VAL A 82 -4.87 7.52 -0.62
CA VAL A 82 -5.34 6.44 -1.49
C VAL A 82 -5.83 6.97 -2.84
N ALA A 83 -6.56 8.09 -2.86
CA ALA A 83 -6.95 8.72 -4.13
C ALA A 83 -5.74 9.11 -4.99
N GLY A 84 -4.70 9.70 -4.38
CA GLY A 84 -3.47 10.06 -5.08
C GLY A 84 -2.65 8.85 -5.57
N LEU A 85 -2.63 7.76 -4.80
CA LEU A 85 -1.98 6.51 -5.17
C LEU A 85 -2.70 5.80 -6.33
N LEU A 86 -4.03 5.87 -6.37
CA LEU A 86 -4.86 5.21 -7.38
C LEU A 86 -5.06 6.04 -8.68
N GLU A 87 -4.44 7.22 -8.80
CA GLU A 87 -4.46 8.00 -10.06
C GLU A 87 -3.78 7.24 -11.22
N GLU A 88 -2.77 6.42 -10.94
CA GLU A 88 -2.06 5.59 -11.93
C GLU A 88 -2.64 4.16 -12.07
N GLY A 89 -3.71 3.85 -11.33
CA GLY A 89 -4.34 2.52 -11.28
C GLY A 89 -4.06 1.78 -9.97
N TRP A 90 -4.33 0.46 -9.96
CA TRP A 90 -4.06 -0.37 -8.78
C TRP A 90 -2.56 -0.71 -8.70
N PRO A 91 -1.87 -0.51 -7.55
CA PRO A 91 -0.45 -0.81 -7.44
C PRO A 91 -0.15 -2.30 -7.67
N GLU A 92 0.86 -2.59 -8.50
CA GLU A 92 1.37 -3.95 -8.67
C GLU A 92 2.27 -4.38 -7.50
N GLU A 93 2.48 -5.69 -7.35
CA GLU A 93 3.37 -6.32 -6.37
C GLU A 93 3.09 -6.09 -4.87
N ILE A 94 2.01 -5.41 -4.49
CA ILE A 94 1.58 -5.28 -3.09
C ILE A 94 1.02 -6.60 -2.51
N SER A 95 1.05 -6.75 -1.18
CA SER A 95 0.41 -7.87 -0.47
C SER A 95 -1.11 -7.79 -0.46
N ASP A 96 -1.77 -8.94 -0.24
CA ASP A 96 -3.22 -9.04 -0.06
C ASP A 96 -3.69 -8.14 1.10
N GLU A 97 -2.92 -8.06 2.20
CA GLU A 97 -3.22 -7.16 3.33
C GLU A 97 -3.07 -5.67 2.99
N ALA A 98 -2.17 -5.30 2.08
CA ALA A 98 -2.06 -3.95 1.56
C ALA A 98 -3.18 -3.63 0.55
N GLY A 99 -3.61 -4.62 -0.24
CA GLY A 99 -4.81 -4.52 -1.09
C GLY A 99 -6.10 -4.33 -0.29
N GLU A 100 -6.27 -5.09 0.80
CA GLU A 100 -7.36 -4.92 1.77
C GLU A 100 -7.35 -3.50 2.37
N ALA A 101 -6.17 -2.96 2.68
CA ALA A 101 -6.06 -1.59 3.20
C ALA A 101 -6.57 -0.54 2.19
N LEU A 102 -6.33 -0.72 0.89
CA LEU A 102 -6.89 0.14 -0.17
C LEU A 102 -8.41 0.00 -0.24
N TRP A 103 -8.91 -1.23 -0.27
CA TRP A 103 -10.36 -1.52 -0.30
C TRP A 103 -11.09 -0.89 0.90
N LEU A 104 -10.58 -1.06 2.13
CA LEU A 104 -11.18 -0.50 3.34
C LEU A 104 -11.29 1.03 3.30
N VAL A 105 -10.33 1.73 2.69
CA VAL A 105 -10.44 3.19 2.55
C VAL A 105 -11.51 3.58 1.55
N ILE A 106 -11.65 2.84 0.44
CA ILE A 106 -12.67 3.11 -0.58
C ILE A 106 -14.07 2.77 -0.05
N ASP A 107 -14.24 1.64 0.63
CA ASP A 107 -15.53 1.20 1.20
C ASP A 107 -16.09 2.23 2.20
N HIS A 108 -15.23 2.79 3.05
CA HIS A 108 -15.59 3.85 3.99
C HIS A 108 -15.61 5.27 3.39
N ALA A 109 -15.31 5.45 2.11
CA ALA A 109 -15.26 6.77 1.49
C ALA A 109 -16.66 7.33 1.16
N ASP A 110 -16.70 8.59 0.72
CA ASP A 110 -17.93 9.15 0.18
C ASP A 110 -18.33 8.51 -1.18
N LEU A 111 -19.56 8.79 -1.61
CA LEU A 111 -20.12 8.22 -2.83
C LEU A 111 -19.38 8.66 -4.11
N GLU A 112 -18.67 9.79 -4.10
CA GLU A 112 -17.88 10.24 -5.24
C GLU A 112 -16.61 9.39 -5.38
N MET A 113 -15.87 9.23 -4.28
CA MET A 113 -14.66 8.40 -4.24
C MET A 113 -14.98 6.91 -4.47
N GLN A 114 -16.05 6.38 -3.87
CA GLN A 114 -16.52 5.03 -4.14
C GLN A 114 -16.79 4.81 -5.64
N ARG A 115 -17.56 5.69 -6.28
CA ARG A 115 -17.86 5.58 -7.72
C ARG A 115 -16.61 5.68 -8.60
N ARG A 116 -15.60 6.44 -8.16
CA ARG A 116 -14.35 6.61 -8.89
C ARG A 116 -13.46 5.37 -8.84
N PHE A 117 -13.31 4.74 -7.68
CA PHE A 117 -12.28 3.69 -7.48
C PHE A 117 -12.82 2.26 -7.28
N MET A 118 -14.10 2.06 -6.98
CA MET A 118 -14.66 0.70 -6.86
C MET A 118 -14.51 -0.16 -8.13
N PRO A 119 -14.51 0.38 -9.37
CA PRO A 119 -14.18 -0.42 -10.55
C PRO A 119 -12.80 -1.10 -10.49
N LEU A 120 -11.78 -0.45 -9.90
CA LEU A 120 -10.44 -1.04 -9.71
C LEU A 120 -10.45 -2.18 -8.68
N VAL A 121 -11.25 -2.04 -7.61
CA VAL A 121 -11.48 -3.09 -6.62
C VAL A 121 -12.14 -4.30 -7.28
N GLU A 122 -13.19 -4.08 -8.08
CA GLU A 122 -13.85 -5.16 -8.80
C GLU A 122 -12.90 -5.88 -9.77
N GLU A 123 -11.95 -5.18 -10.38
CA GLU A 123 -10.91 -5.79 -11.23
C GLU A 123 -9.97 -6.69 -10.43
N GLN A 124 -9.57 -6.30 -9.22
CA GLN A 124 -8.77 -7.18 -8.34
C GLN A 124 -9.57 -8.41 -7.91
N MET A 125 -10.82 -8.22 -7.47
CA MET A 125 -11.71 -9.33 -7.09
C MET A 125 -11.91 -10.33 -8.24
N LYS A 126 -12.03 -9.85 -9.48
CA LYS A 126 -12.11 -10.69 -10.70
C LYS A 126 -10.79 -11.42 -10.99
N ALA A 127 -9.65 -10.84 -10.60
CA ALA A 127 -8.33 -11.46 -10.69
C ALA A 127 -8.01 -12.43 -9.53
N GLY A 128 -8.88 -12.53 -8.51
CA GLY A 128 -8.66 -13.35 -7.32
C GLY A 128 -7.67 -12.73 -6.32
N ARG A 129 -7.63 -11.40 -6.27
CA ARG A 129 -6.87 -10.56 -5.32
C ARG A 129 -7.81 -9.64 -4.55
#